data_AF-A0A532AST9-F1
#
_entry.id   AF-A0A532AST9-F1
#
_cell.length_a   1.000
_cell.length_b   1.000
_cell.length_c   1.000
_cell.angle_alpha   90.00
_cell.angle_beta   90.00
_cell.angle_gamma   90.00
#
_symmetry.space_group_name_H-M   'P 1'
#
loop_
_entity.id
_entity.type
_entity.pdbx_description
1 polymer ?
#
loop_
_entity_poly.entity_id
_entity_poly.type
_entity_poly.pdbx_seq_one_letter_code
_entity_poly.pdbx_strand_id
1 'polypeptide(L)'
;MPEDFGKDMLMLGGTIAGFVAAMLTVMEKLLDISSRFTGKKEQKSPSPTERPAASASSPIDFFSSKPFRGTSYLLLYETGVIVAAGLLLNYVGLTLSRHLESILFLDMTGTALVAFLLGPWWGAIAALLSNSVVNWLLYPEAGADVVIFPWSLVNIVGACYWGWMARQVGFQKYLRTGRSSAFSHAWFLYIFGVGGAIVMSLPGTFVQAALHEQTTFALNPEVAESVSQRVLQWEQTAHLYLESFFGLTWGESLSWWSVNWFQNFIRYVPDKTMSAAIALVVLKYGYPLFERELIHGGPEGARPNDERILPLVLGLLYAPSFATLISSETYGGTAYWPLWALPWLLILAGYFRLRYWGPGEAALRTARLQRAERYARALKAIGREPSHEFCKRLTFMTLIASLLFALCLPILLTDFYRATFKFFCVVYGFLLVVHLLRISIAQNISIARAND
;
A
#
# COMPACT_ATOMS: atom_id res chain seq x y z
N MET A 1 -7.40 32.22 5.08
CA MET A 1 -8.81 31.96 5.45
C MET A 1 -9.56 30.99 4.53
N PRO A 2 -9.34 30.90 3.20
CA PRO A 2 -9.99 29.88 2.37
C PRO A 2 -9.40 28.46 2.53
N GLU A 3 -8.12 28.36 2.89
CA GLU A 3 -7.40 27.07 2.98
C GLU A 3 -7.81 26.21 4.17
N ASP A 4 -8.14 26.80 5.32
CA ASP A 4 -8.66 26.06 6.49
C ASP A 4 -10.04 25.47 6.20
N PHE A 5 -10.88 26.17 5.45
CA PHE A 5 -12.22 25.70 5.11
C PHE A 5 -12.21 24.44 4.23
N GLY A 6 -11.23 24.33 3.32
CA GLY A 6 -11.05 23.14 2.49
C GLY A 6 -10.57 21.92 3.28
N LYS A 7 -9.67 22.13 4.26
CA LYS A 7 -9.20 21.08 5.19
C LYS A 7 -10.33 20.60 6.09
N ASP A 8 -11.12 21.51 6.65
CA ASP A 8 -12.26 21.17 7.51
C ASP A 8 -13.36 20.42 6.75
N MET A 9 -13.61 20.79 5.49
CA MET A 9 -14.53 20.07 4.58
C MET A 9 -14.04 18.66 4.24
N LEU A 10 -12.74 18.48 3.95
CA LEU A 10 -12.16 17.16 3.71
C LEU A 10 -12.16 16.29 4.96
N MET A 11 -11.90 16.87 6.13
CA MET A 11 -11.95 16.19 7.43
C MET A 11 -13.39 15.80 7.78
N LEU A 12 -14.36 16.69 7.59
CA LEU A 12 -15.78 16.40 7.77
C LEU A 12 -16.23 15.29 6.81
N GLY A 13 -15.82 15.37 5.54
CA GLY A 13 -16.09 14.33 4.53
C GLY A 13 -15.50 12.97 4.90
N GLY A 14 -14.25 12.92 5.36
CA GLY A 14 -13.58 11.69 5.80
C GLY A 14 -14.21 11.09 7.06
N THR A 15 -14.62 11.93 8.01
CA THR A 15 -15.27 11.49 9.26
C THR A 15 -16.69 10.98 8.98
N ILE A 16 -17.44 11.67 8.12
CA ILE A 16 -18.76 11.23 7.66
C ILE A 16 -18.63 9.92 6.86
N ALA A 17 -17.66 9.80 5.95
CA ALA A 17 -17.44 8.57 5.19
C ALA A 17 -17.05 7.40 6.11
N GLY A 18 -16.17 7.62 7.09
CA GLY A 18 -15.81 6.63 8.11
C GLY A 18 -17.00 6.24 8.99
N PHE A 19 -17.83 7.21 9.39
CA PHE A 19 -19.04 6.98 10.16
C PHE A 19 -20.09 6.18 9.37
N VAL A 20 -20.33 6.55 8.11
CA VAL A 20 -21.23 5.83 7.20
C VAL A 20 -20.71 4.42 6.96
N ALA A 21 -19.40 4.23 6.74
CA ALA A 21 -18.81 2.91 6.58
C ALA A 21 -18.97 2.04 7.85
N ALA A 22 -18.79 2.63 9.04
CA ALA A 22 -19.02 1.94 10.31
C ALA A 22 -20.49 1.55 10.49
N MET A 23 -21.42 2.47 10.20
CA MET A 23 -22.87 2.21 10.25
C MET A 23 -23.28 1.12 9.26
N LEU A 24 -22.79 1.17 8.01
CA LEU A 24 -23.05 0.15 7.00
C LEU A 24 -22.49 -1.22 7.40
N THR A 25 -21.28 -1.25 7.97
CA THR A 25 -20.66 -2.50 8.45
C THR A 25 -21.46 -3.10 9.62
N VAL A 26 -21.93 -2.27 10.55
CA VAL A 26 -22.79 -2.72 11.67
C VAL A 26 -24.14 -3.20 11.14
N MET A 27 -24.75 -2.48 10.19
CA MET A 27 -26.02 -2.84 9.60
C MET A 27 -25.93 -4.17 8.82
N GLU A 28 -24.88 -4.38 8.03
CA GLU A 28 -24.62 -5.65 7.34
C GLU A 28 -24.51 -6.81 8.34
N LYS A 29 -23.81 -6.60 9.47
CA LYS A 29 -23.69 -7.62 10.52
C LYS A 29 -25.00 -7.88 11.26
N LEU A 30 -25.82 -6.85 11.50
CA LEU A 30 -27.15 -7.00 12.11
C LEU A 30 -28.12 -7.74 11.19
N LEU A 31 -28.06 -7.49 9.88
CA LEU A 31 -28.85 -8.20 8.87
C LEU A 31 -28.42 -9.68 8.77
N ASP A 32 -27.12 -9.96 8.82
CA ASP A 32 -26.57 -11.33 8.90
C ASP A 32 -27.01 -12.08 10.17
N ILE A 33 -27.20 -11.38 11.29
CA ILE A 33 -27.69 -11.96 12.54
C ILE A 33 -29.20 -12.18 12.47
N SER A 34 -29.95 -11.20 11.97
CA SER A 34 -31.41 -11.27 11.81
C SER A 34 -31.82 -12.44 10.90
N SER A 35 -31.14 -12.60 9.76
CA SER A 35 -31.37 -13.71 8.82
C SER A 35 -31.08 -15.10 9.44
N ARG A 36 -30.08 -15.20 10.33
CA ARG A 36 -29.81 -16.43 11.10
C ARG A 36 -30.87 -16.74 12.14
N PHE A 37 -31.51 -15.73 12.73
CA PHE A 37 -32.59 -15.91 13.69
C PHE A 37 -33.93 -16.26 13.02
N THR A 38 -34.19 -15.75 11.83
CA THR A 38 -35.37 -16.13 11.02
C THR A 38 -35.20 -17.53 10.44
N GLY A 39 -34.02 -17.89 9.91
CA GLY A 39 -33.75 -19.26 9.42
C GLY A 39 -33.81 -20.36 10.50
N LYS A 40 -33.54 -20.03 11.77
CA LYS A 40 -33.71 -20.96 12.90
C LYS A 40 -35.17 -21.12 13.35
N LYS A 41 -36.05 -20.17 13.02
CA LYS A 41 -37.48 -20.23 13.37
C LYS A 41 -38.26 -21.15 12.43
N GLU A 42 -37.86 -21.27 11.17
CA GLU A 42 -38.49 -22.19 10.21
C GLU A 42 -38.07 -23.67 10.40
N GLN A 43 -36.98 -23.94 11.13
CA GLN A 43 -36.45 -25.30 11.31
C GLN A 43 -36.98 -26.04 12.56
N LYS A 44 -38.00 -25.49 13.24
CA LYS A 44 -38.69 -26.15 14.37
C LYS A 44 -40.18 -26.31 14.07
N SER A 45 -40.53 -27.34 13.31
CA SER A 45 -41.86 -27.96 13.28
C SER A 45 -41.67 -29.46 13.03
N PRO A 46 -42.31 -30.38 13.79
CA PRO A 46 -42.00 -31.79 13.69
C PRO A 46 -42.96 -32.61 12.78
N SER A 47 -42.35 -33.55 12.04
CA SER A 47 -42.85 -34.90 11.66
C SER A 47 -43.73 -35.05 10.37
N PRO A 48 -43.96 -36.27 9.83
CA PRO A 48 -43.19 -36.87 8.73
C PRO A 48 -44.04 -37.42 7.55
N THR A 49 -43.37 -37.96 6.51
CA THR A 49 -43.81 -39.02 5.54
C THR A 49 -43.95 -38.63 4.05
N GLU A 50 -42.98 -39.14 3.27
CA GLU A 50 -42.98 -39.72 1.91
C GLU A 50 -43.90 -39.26 0.73
N ARG A 51 -43.19 -38.95 -0.39
CA ARG A 51 -43.46 -39.19 -1.84
C ARG A 51 -44.25 -38.17 -2.70
N PRO A 52 -43.99 -38.12 -4.04
CA PRO A 52 -43.60 -36.90 -4.73
C PRO A 52 -44.61 -36.42 -5.77
N ALA A 53 -44.76 -35.09 -5.92
CA ALA A 53 -45.33 -34.48 -7.12
C ALA A 53 -44.84 -33.04 -7.27
N ALA A 54 -44.73 -32.65 -8.54
CA ALA A 54 -43.97 -31.52 -9.04
C ALA A 54 -44.63 -30.14 -8.85
N SER A 55 -43.78 -29.14 -9.07
CA SER A 55 -44.04 -27.74 -9.47
C SER A 55 -44.83 -26.85 -8.50
N ALA A 56 -44.15 -25.87 -7.91
CA ALA A 56 -44.37 -24.45 -8.25
C ALA A 56 -43.38 -23.53 -7.51
N SER A 57 -42.87 -22.55 -8.27
CA SER A 57 -42.28 -21.28 -7.83
C SER A 57 -41.11 -21.33 -6.83
N SER A 58 -39.91 -21.43 -7.39
CA SER A 58 -38.70 -20.82 -6.83
C SER A 58 -38.97 -19.34 -6.48
N PRO A 59 -38.73 -18.88 -5.24
CA PRO A 59 -38.62 -17.46 -4.99
C PRO A 59 -37.40 -16.98 -5.76
N ILE A 60 -37.62 -15.96 -6.58
CA ILE A 60 -36.63 -15.35 -7.45
C ILE A 60 -35.43 -14.94 -6.59
N ASP A 61 -34.33 -15.68 -6.72
CA ASP A 61 -33.00 -15.29 -6.26
C ASP A 61 -32.57 -14.05 -7.04
N PHE A 62 -33.00 -12.87 -6.57
CA PHE A 62 -32.59 -11.56 -7.10
C PHE A 62 -31.09 -11.28 -6.85
N PHE A 63 -30.37 -12.22 -6.21
CA PHE A 63 -28.92 -12.23 -6.03
C PHE A 63 -28.28 -13.53 -6.55
N SER A 64 -28.50 -13.88 -7.82
CA SER A 64 -27.58 -14.76 -8.55
C SER A 64 -26.22 -14.07 -8.78
N SER A 65 -25.43 -13.95 -7.69
CA SER A 65 -24.17 -13.21 -7.61
C SER A 65 -22.94 -14.13 -7.65
N LYS A 66 -22.99 -15.23 -8.41
CA LYS A 66 -21.83 -16.11 -8.63
C LYS A 66 -20.57 -15.38 -9.14
N PRO A 67 -20.63 -14.30 -9.95
CA PRO A 67 -19.40 -13.68 -10.44
C PRO A 67 -18.79 -12.60 -9.55
N PHE A 68 -19.59 -11.91 -8.73
CA PHE A 68 -19.08 -10.86 -7.85
C PHE A 68 -18.44 -11.43 -6.57
N ARG A 69 -18.84 -12.64 -6.15
CA ARG A 69 -18.33 -13.28 -4.93
C ARG A 69 -16.81 -13.48 -4.94
N GLY A 70 -16.22 -13.85 -6.09
CA GLY A 70 -14.77 -14.09 -6.19
C GLY A 70 -13.93 -12.82 -6.15
N THR A 71 -14.36 -11.76 -6.87
CA THR A 71 -13.64 -10.49 -6.91
C THR A 71 -13.72 -9.76 -5.57
N SER A 72 -14.91 -9.71 -4.95
CA SER A 72 -15.07 -9.14 -3.60
C SER A 72 -14.29 -9.93 -2.55
N TYR A 73 -14.17 -11.25 -2.69
CA TYR A 73 -13.37 -12.08 -1.79
C TYR A 73 -11.88 -11.76 -1.88
N LEU A 74 -11.30 -11.67 -3.09
CA LEU A 74 -9.89 -11.32 -3.25
C LEU A 74 -9.59 -9.90 -2.78
N LEU A 75 -10.48 -8.95 -3.06
CA LEU A 75 -10.33 -7.59 -2.55
C LEU A 75 -10.24 -7.57 -1.01
N LEU A 76 -11.04 -8.38 -0.32
CA LEU A 76 -11.04 -8.40 1.14
C LEU A 76 -9.89 -9.23 1.74
N TYR A 77 -9.58 -10.39 1.17
CA TYR A 77 -8.69 -11.39 1.78
C TYR A 77 -7.31 -11.52 1.14
N GLU A 78 -7.08 -10.94 -0.04
CA GLU A 78 -5.77 -10.87 -0.68
C GLU A 78 -5.30 -9.41 -0.73
N THR A 79 -5.96 -8.59 -1.55
CA THR A 79 -5.54 -7.21 -1.82
C THR A 79 -5.61 -6.36 -0.56
N GLY A 80 -6.75 -6.36 0.14
CA GLY A 80 -6.96 -5.58 1.35
C GLY A 80 -5.99 -5.94 2.46
N VAL A 81 -5.71 -7.24 2.64
CA VAL A 81 -4.74 -7.75 3.61
C VAL A 81 -3.33 -7.27 3.29
N ILE A 82 -2.89 -7.42 2.04
CA ILE A 82 -1.53 -7.04 1.62
C ILE A 82 -1.34 -5.52 1.69
N VAL A 83 -2.31 -4.74 1.19
CA VAL A 83 -2.25 -3.28 1.23
C VAL A 83 -2.29 -2.78 2.67
N ALA A 84 -3.18 -3.31 3.52
CA ALA A 84 -3.24 -2.95 4.93
C ALA A 84 -1.94 -3.27 5.68
N ALA A 85 -1.37 -4.44 5.45
CA ALA A 85 -0.08 -4.82 6.01
C ALA A 85 1.04 -3.87 5.56
N GLY A 86 1.04 -3.49 4.28
CA GLY A 86 1.97 -2.51 3.75
C GLY A 86 1.84 -1.14 4.41
N LEU A 87 0.62 -0.60 4.50
CA LEU A 87 0.39 0.70 5.13
C LEU A 87 0.81 0.71 6.60
N LEU A 88 0.50 -0.36 7.35
CA LEU A 88 0.93 -0.50 8.74
C LEU A 88 2.46 -0.61 8.86
N LEU A 89 3.11 -1.32 7.95
CA LEU A 89 4.57 -1.45 7.95
C LEU A 89 5.25 -0.11 7.66
N ASN A 90 4.72 0.69 6.73
CA ASN A 90 5.19 2.05 6.49
C ASN A 90 4.98 2.95 7.72
N TYR A 91 3.80 2.88 8.35
CA TYR A 91 3.50 3.64 9.56
C TYR A 91 4.48 3.31 10.70
N VAL A 92 4.71 2.02 10.96
CA VAL A 92 5.66 1.56 11.99
C VAL A 92 7.09 1.96 11.64
N GLY A 93 7.51 1.79 10.38
CA GLY A 93 8.83 2.16 9.90
C GLY A 93 9.11 3.64 10.13
N LEU A 94 8.20 4.51 9.69
CA LEU A 94 8.33 5.96 9.84
C LEU A 94 8.24 6.41 11.30
N THR A 95 7.37 5.78 12.10
CA THR A 95 7.27 6.07 13.54
C THR A 95 8.57 5.74 14.27
N LEU A 96 9.12 4.55 14.01
CA LEU A 96 10.38 4.11 14.61
C LEU A 96 11.54 5.01 14.18
N SER A 97 11.60 5.33 12.90
CA SER A 97 12.59 6.24 12.31
C SER A 97 12.59 7.62 12.98
N ARG A 98 11.40 8.21 13.16
CA ARG A 98 11.23 9.51 13.83
C ARG A 98 11.62 9.46 15.29
N HIS A 99 11.22 8.42 16.03
CA HIS A 99 11.54 8.31 17.45
C HIS A 99 13.01 8.01 17.75
N LEU A 100 13.73 7.40 16.80
CA LEU A 100 15.15 7.07 16.94
C LEU A 100 16.08 8.06 16.23
N GLU A 101 15.54 9.14 15.65
CA GLU A 101 16.30 10.12 14.84
C GLU A 101 17.18 9.44 13.79
N SER A 102 16.65 8.37 13.19
CA SER A 102 17.41 7.48 12.34
C SER A 102 17.70 8.12 10.99
N ILE A 103 18.85 7.78 10.38
CA ILE A 103 19.16 8.15 8.99
C ILE A 103 18.19 7.45 8.00
N LEU A 104 17.55 6.36 8.40
CA LEU A 104 16.64 5.56 7.58
C LEU A 104 15.20 5.98 7.82
N PHE A 105 14.45 6.31 6.77
CA PHE A 105 13.04 6.67 6.83
C PHE A 105 12.14 5.45 6.98
N LEU A 106 12.48 4.35 6.31
CA LEU A 106 11.74 3.07 6.28
C LEU A 106 10.25 3.18 5.88
N ASP A 107 9.83 4.35 5.38
CA ASP A 107 8.47 4.75 5.01
C ASP A 107 7.96 4.06 3.74
N MET A 108 8.85 3.37 3.03
CA MET A 108 8.55 2.63 1.80
C MET A 108 8.63 1.11 1.95
N THR A 109 8.88 0.61 3.15
CA THR A 109 9.05 -0.84 3.39
C THR A 109 7.81 -1.65 3.03
N GLY A 110 6.64 -1.21 3.49
CA GLY A 110 5.36 -1.77 3.10
C GLY A 110 4.98 -1.50 1.65
N THR A 111 5.38 -0.36 1.10
CA THR A 111 5.23 -0.08 -0.34
C THR A 111 5.97 -1.12 -1.19
N ALA A 112 7.20 -1.47 -0.81
CA ALA A 112 7.97 -2.54 -1.46
C ALA A 112 7.26 -3.90 -1.34
N LEU A 113 6.74 -4.24 -0.15
CA LEU A 113 5.99 -5.48 0.08
C LEU A 113 4.78 -5.60 -0.86
N VAL A 114 3.97 -4.53 -0.94
CA VAL A 114 2.80 -4.48 -1.83
C VAL A 114 3.23 -4.60 -3.29
N ALA A 115 4.28 -3.88 -3.70
CA ALA A 115 4.80 -3.92 -5.06
C ALA A 115 5.30 -5.32 -5.46
N PHE A 116 6.01 -6.01 -4.56
CA PHE A 116 6.53 -7.36 -4.81
C PHE A 116 5.42 -8.38 -5.04
N LEU A 117 4.34 -8.31 -4.25
CA LEU A 117 3.23 -9.24 -4.30
C LEU A 117 2.21 -8.89 -5.39
N LEU A 118 1.67 -7.67 -5.33
CA LEU A 118 0.54 -7.24 -6.16
C LEU A 118 0.94 -6.51 -7.44
N GLY A 119 2.22 -6.12 -7.59
CA GLY A 119 2.75 -5.49 -8.79
C GLY A 119 2.82 -3.96 -8.74
N PRO A 120 3.25 -3.34 -9.85
CA PRO A 120 3.61 -1.92 -9.90
C PRO A 120 2.44 -1.00 -9.57
N TRP A 121 1.24 -1.29 -10.08
CA TRP A 121 0.08 -0.41 -9.92
C TRP A 121 -0.50 -0.43 -8.51
N TRP A 122 -0.62 -1.61 -7.91
CA TRP A 122 -1.04 -1.72 -6.50
C TRP A 122 0.02 -1.14 -5.56
N GLY A 123 1.31 -1.33 -5.86
CA GLY A 123 2.39 -0.67 -5.16
C GLY A 123 2.25 0.85 -5.21
N ALA A 124 2.02 1.43 -6.38
CA ALA A 124 1.84 2.87 -6.55
C ALA A 124 0.59 3.41 -5.82
N ILE A 125 -0.52 2.65 -5.84
CA ILE A 125 -1.71 2.98 -5.04
C ILE A 125 -1.37 2.98 -3.55
N ALA A 126 -0.67 1.96 -3.05
CA ALA A 126 -0.25 1.90 -1.65
C ALA A 126 0.73 3.02 -1.28
N ALA A 127 1.65 3.39 -2.18
CA ALA A 127 2.56 4.51 -2.02
C ALA A 127 1.80 5.83 -1.82
N LEU A 128 0.82 6.09 -2.69
CA LEU A 128 -0.01 7.28 -2.63
C LEU A 128 -0.88 7.31 -1.37
N LEU A 129 -1.50 6.17 -1.01
CA LEU A 129 -2.30 6.03 0.20
C LEU A 129 -1.45 6.21 1.46
N SER A 130 -0.24 5.65 1.50
CA SER A 130 0.68 5.84 2.62
C SER A 130 1.03 7.32 2.76
N ASN A 131 1.41 7.98 1.66
CA ASN A 131 1.77 9.39 1.74
C ASN A 131 0.61 10.33 2.05
N SER A 132 -0.62 9.94 1.72
CA SER A 132 -1.80 10.75 2.00
C SER A 132 -2.38 10.48 3.39
N VAL A 133 -2.43 9.22 3.84
CA VAL A 133 -3.10 8.81 5.08
C VAL A 133 -2.13 8.65 6.24
N VAL A 134 -1.03 7.91 6.05
CA VAL A 134 -0.04 7.64 7.11
C VAL A 134 0.69 8.93 7.49
N ASN A 135 1.05 9.74 6.50
CA ASN A 135 1.75 10.98 6.81
C ASN A 135 0.81 12.06 7.36
N TRP A 136 -0.44 12.12 6.92
CA TRP A 136 -1.43 13.00 7.55
C TRP A 136 -1.67 12.64 9.03
N LEU A 137 -1.68 11.34 9.35
CA LEU A 137 -1.78 10.83 10.72
C LEU A 137 -0.59 11.22 11.62
N LEU A 138 0.63 11.12 11.08
CA LEU A 138 1.87 11.30 11.82
C LEU A 138 2.34 12.76 11.89
N TYR A 139 1.80 13.63 11.04
CA TYR A 139 2.18 15.03 10.93
C TYR A 139 0.99 15.99 11.08
N PRO A 140 0.48 16.15 12.31
CA PRO A 140 -0.69 16.97 12.59
C PRO A 140 -0.44 18.50 12.60
N GLU A 141 0.80 18.95 12.44
CA GLU A 141 1.22 20.35 12.58
C GLU A 141 1.03 21.16 11.29
N ALA A 142 0.68 22.44 11.43
CA ALA A 142 0.50 23.37 10.31
C ALA A 142 1.84 23.56 9.56
N GLY A 143 1.92 23.15 8.30
CA GLY A 143 3.12 23.23 7.47
C GLY A 143 3.78 21.88 7.15
N ALA A 144 3.43 20.79 7.83
CA ALA A 144 3.98 19.47 7.52
C ALA A 144 3.36 18.83 6.25
N ASP A 145 2.15 19.27 5.89
CA ASP A 145 1.47 19.01 4.62
C ASP A 145 2.20 19.61 3.41
N VAL A 146 2.91 20.73 3.61
CA VAL A 146 3.75 21.38 2.60
C VAL A 146 4.99 20.55 2.27
N VAL A 147 5.49 19.73 3.19
CA VAL A 147 6.78 19.06 2.97
C VAL A 147 6.63 17.69 2.35
N ILE A 148 5.56 16.96 2.65
CA ILE A 148 5.53 15.51 2.47
C ILE A 148 4.83 15.08 1.17
N PHE A 149 3.78 15.80 0.79
CA PHE A 149 2.92 15.41 -0.31
C PHE A 149 3.64 15.34 -1.67
N PRO A 150 4.58 16.25 -2.00
CA PRO A 150 5.39 16.14 -3.21
C PRO A 150 6.22 14.86 -3.31
N TRP A 151 6.67 14.30 -2.18
CA TRP A 151 7.42 13.03 -2.16
C TRP A 151 6.56 11.81 -2.54
N SER A 152 5.25 11.97 -2.70
CA SER A 152 4.40 10.93 -3.30
C SER A 152 4.84 10.51 -4.68
N LEU A 153 5.44 11.42 -5.46
CA LEU A 153 6.04 11.10 -6.76
C LEU A 153 7.19 10.11 -6.62
N VAL A 154 8.09 10.34 -5.66
CA VAL A 154 9.22 9.45 -5.38
C VAL A 154 8.71 8.06 -4.98
N ASN A 155 7.69 8.01 -4.12
CA ASN A 155 7.18 6.74 -3.64
C ASN A 155 6.39 5.97 -4.72
N ILE A 156 5.64 6.67 -5.58
CA ILE A 156 4.98 6.08 -6.76
C ILE A 156 6.02 5.49 -7.71
N VAL A 157 7.05 6.26 -8.07
CA VAL A 157 8.12 5.82 -8.97
C VAL A 157 8.86 4.61 -8.40
N GLY A 158 9.16 4.63 -7.09
CA GLY A 158 9.80 3.51 -6.42
C GLY A 158 8.94 2.25 -6.39
N ALA A 159 7.65 2.38 -6.10
CA ALA A 159 6.71 1.27 -6.09
C ALA A 159 6.53 0.64 -7.48
N CYS A 160 6.45 1.51 -8.49
CA CYS A 160 6.47 1.15 -9.89
C CYS A 160 7.72 0.33 -10.24
N TYR A 161 8.92 0.86 -9.97
CA TYR A 161 10.18 0.18 -10.23
C TYR A 161 10.24 -1.19 -9.55
N TRP A 162 10.02 -1.25 -8.25
CA TRP A 162 10.02 -2.50 -7.50
C TRP A 162 8.98 -3.50 -7.99
N GLY A 163 7.78 -3.03 -8.35
CA GLY A 163 6.73 -3.88 -8.90
C GLY A 163 7.15 -4.48 -10.24
N TRP A 164 7.67 -3.69 -11.16
CA TRP A 164 8.16 -4.17 -12.46
C TRP A 164 9.35 -5.13 -12.32
N MET A 165 10.31 -4.81 -11.44
CA MET A 165 11.44 -5.70 -11.16
C MET A 165 10.97 -7.01 -10.52
N ALA A 166 10.00 -6.94 -9.62
CA ALA A 166 9.40 -8.13 -9.04
C ALA A 166 8.68 -8.96 -10.10
N ARG A 167 8.11 -8.37 -11.17
CA ARG A 167 7.51 -9.09 -12.31
C ARG A 167 8.51 -9.88 -13.16
N GLN A 168 9.81 -9.66 -13.02
CA GLN A 168 10.82 -10.34 -13.83
C GLN A 168 11.08 -11.79 -13.38
N VAL A 169 11.44 -12.65 -14.34
CA VAL A 169 11.78 -14.07 -14.11
C VAL A 169 12.96 -14.22 -13.13
N GLY A 170 13.90 -13.27 -13.13
CA GLY A 170 15.03 -13.26 -12.20
C GLY A 170 14.62 -13.24 -10.73
N PHE A 171 13.62 -12.42 -10.37
CA PHE A 171 13.11 -12.34 -9.00
C PHE A 171 12.36 -13.62 -8.58
N GLN A 172 11.56 -14.19 -9.49
CA GLN A 172 10.90 -15.48 -9.25
C GLN A 172 11.92 -16.60 -9.03
N LYS A 173 12.97 -16.66 -9.85
CA LYS A 173 14.05 -17.64 -9.73
C LYS A 173 14.78 -17.48 -8.41
N TYR A 174 15.13 -16.24 -8.04
CA TYR A 174 15.76 -15.88 -6.77
C TYR A 174 14.99 -16.46 -5.58
N LEU A 175 13.66 -16.25 -5.53
CA LEU A 175 12.81 -16.74 -4.44
C LEU A 175 12.68 -18.27 -4.39
N ARG A 176 12.63 -18.95 -5.54
CA ARG A 176 12.56 -20.44 -5.61
C ARG A 176 13.83 -21.11 -5.10
N THR A 177 14.99 -20.54 -5.37
CA THR A 177 16.28 -21.05 -4.85
C THR A 177 16.41 -20.70 -3.37
N GLY A 178 15.70 -21.45 -2.51
CA GLY A 178 15.66 -21.25 -1.05
C GLY A 178 17.02 -21.36 -0.33
N ARG A 179 18.09 -21.77 -1.03
CA ARG A 179 19.50 -21.69 -0.61
C ARG A 179 20.25 -20.64 -1.44
N SER A 180 19.74 -19.41 -1.45
CA SER A 180 20.38 -18.30 -2.15
C SER A 180 21.77 -18.05 -1.58
N SER A 181 22.80 -18.14 -2.41
CA SER A 181 24.17 -17.80 -2.03
C SER A 181 24.27 -16.33 -1.60
N ALA A 182 25.31 -15.96 -0.86
CA ALA A 182 25.58 -14.56 -0.51
C ALA A 182 25.57 -13.65 -1.76
N PHE A 183 26.06 -14.16 -2.89
CA PHE A 183 26.02 -13.47 -4.19
C PHE A 183 24.60 -13.18 -4.67
N SER A 184 23.66 -14.11 -4.46
CA SER A 184 22.26 -13.95 -4.84
C SER A 184 21.55 -12.89 -4.00
N HIS A 185 21.86 -12.83 -2.70
CA HIS A 185 21.41 -11.75 -1.82
C HIS A 185 22.04 -10.40 -2.20
N ALA A 186 23.33 -10.37 -2.52
CA ALA A 186 24.00 -9.16 -3.00
C ALA A 186 23.38 -8.65 -4.29
N TRP A 187 23.05 -9.55 -5.24
CA TRP A 187 22.31 -9.20 -6.46
C TRP A 187 20.94 -8.58 -6.13
N PHE A 188 20.18 -9.18 -5.20
CA PHE A 188 18.89 -8.63 -4.80
C PHE A 188 19.04 -7.22 -4.21
N LEU A 189 19.97 -7.02 -3.26
CA LEU A 189 20.22 -5.72 -2.64
C LEU A 189 20.73 -4.68 -3.66
N TYR A 190 21.53 -5.11 -4.63
CA TYR A 190 21.99 -4.23 -5.70
C TYR A 190 20.84 -3.78 -6.60
N ILE A 191 20.00 -4.70 -7.07
CA ILE A 191 18.91 -4.39 -7.99
C ILE A 191 17.78 -3.63 -7.29
N PHE A 192 17.31 -4.13 -6.14
CA PHE A 192 16.15 -3.57 -5.45
C PHE A 192 16.53 -2.42 -4.49
N GLY A 193 17.73 -2.45 -3.91
CA GLY A 193 18.23 -1.37 -3.05
C GLY A 193 18.89 -0.25 -3.87
N VAL A 194 20.09 -0.52 -4.42
CA VAL A 194 20.88 0.50 -5.14
C VAL A 194 20.16 0.97 -6.41
N GLY A 195 19.66 0.05 -7.25
CA GLY A 195 18.88 0.40 -8.43
C GLY A 195 17.60 1.17 -8.09
N GLY A 196 16.93 0.80 -6.99
CA GLY A 196 15.78 1.55 -6.48
C GLY A 196 16.16 2.98 -6.06
N ALA A 197 17.28 3.16 -5.37
CA ALA A 197 17.78 4.47 -4.96
C ALA A 197 18.11 5.37 -6.16
N ILE A 198 18.73 4.84 -7.22
CA ILE A 198 19.02 5.58 -8.46
C ILE A 198 17.73 6.09 -9.11
N VAL A 199 16.74 5.22 -9.25
CA VAL A 199 15.47 5.55 -9.91
C VAL A 199 14.66 6.54 -9.09
N MET A 200 14.68 6.42 -7.77
CA MET A 200 13.94 7.31 -6.86
C MET A 200 14.65 8.66 -6.64
N SER A 201 15.99 8.74 -6.72
CA SER A 201 16.72 9.99 -6.51
C SER A 201 16.48 11.00 -7.63
N LEU A 202 16.14 10.56 -8.85
CA LEU A 202 15.78 11.42 -9.96
C LEU A 202 14.54 12.29 -9.64
N PRO A 203 13.33 11.74 -9.44
CA PRO A 203 12.18 12.56 -9.05
C PRO A 203 12.40 13.26 -7.70
N GLY A 204 13.17 12.67 -6.78
CA GLY A 204 13.50 13.31 -5.51
C GLY A 204 14.26 14.63 -5.68
N THR A 205 15.18 14.69 -6.65
CA THR A 205 15.94 15.91 -6.95
C THR A 205 15.07 17.00 -7.54
N PHE A 206 14.14 16.64 -8.44
CA PHE A 206 13.16 17.59 -8.97
C PHE A 206 12.17 18.08 -7.91
N VAL A 207 11.73 17.20 -7.02
CA VAL A 207 10.87 17.58 -5.88
C VAL A 207 11.60 18.53 -4.93
N GLN A 208 12.87 18.27 -4.62
CA GLN A 208 13.69 19.16 -3.80
C GLN A 208 13.88 20.54 -4.46
N ALA A 209 14.09 20.58 -5.77
CA ALA A 209 14.15 21.82 -6.55
C ALA A 209 12.84 22.62 -6.48
N ALA A 210 11.70 21.93 -6.62
CA ALA A 210 10.38 22.55 -6.54
C ALA A 210 10.08 23.13 -5.16
N LEU A 211 10.61 22.50 -4.10
CA LEU A 211 10.49 22.92 -2.72
C LEU A 211 11.57 23.93 -2.26
N HIS A 212 12.35 24.50 -3.20
CA HIS A 212 13.33 25.56 -2.94
C HIS A 212 14.40 25.18 -1.89
N GLU A 213 14.78 23.89 -1.80
CA GLU A 213 15.77 23.34 -0.85
C GLU A 213 15.47 23.52 0.66
N GLN A 214 14.51 24.38 1.04
CA GLN A 214 14.21 24.72 2.44
C GLN A 214 13.67 23.55 3.25
N THR A 215 13.33 22.43 2.60
CA THR A 215 12.71 21.26 3.23
C THR A 215 13.41 19.98 2.83
N THR A 216 14.75 19.94 2.87
CA THR A 216 15.44 18.65 2.93
C THR A 216 15.09 18.01 4.26
N PHE A 217 14.09 17.11 4.22
CA PHE A 217 13.69 16.34 5.39
C PHE A 217 14.87 15.44 5.75
N ALA A 218 15.75 15.92 6.62
CA ALA A 218 16.85 15.17 7.16
C ALA A 218 16.47 14.80 8.59
N LEU A 219 16.23 13.51 8.83
CA LEU A 219 15.96 13.00 10.17
C LEU A 219 17.18 13.16 11.10
N ASN A 220 18.38 13.29 10.53
CA ASN A 220 19.59 13.68 11.24
C ASN A 220 20.32 14.80 10.45
N PRO A 221 20.32 16.05 10.94
CA PRO A 221 20.89 17.19 10.22
C PRO A 221 22.43 17.13 10.12
N GLU A 222 23.11 16.59 11.13
CA GLU A 222 24.59 16.49 11.15
C GLU A 222 25.12 15.54 10.08
N VAL A 223 24.43 14.41 9.87
CA VAL A 223 24.75 13.46 8.81
C VAL A 223 24.46 14.06 7.44
N ALA A 224 23.35 14.79 7.30
CA ALA A 224 23.01 15.45 6.04
C ALA A 224 24.05 16.51 5.65
N GLU A 225 24.56 17.27 6.61
CA GLU A 225 25.59 18.28 6.41
C GLU A 225 26.95 17.65 6.04
N SER A 226 27.40 16.63 6.77
CA SER A 226 28.66 15.94 6.46
C SER A 226 28.66 15.27 5.08
N VAL A 227 27.52 14.68 4.67
CA VAL A 227 27.36 14.15 3.30
C VAL A 227 27.40 15.27 2.27
N SER A 228 26.76 16.41 2.53
CA SER A 228 26.76 17.56 1.63
C SER A 228 28.19 18.08 1.38
N GLN A 229 28.95 18.31 2.46
CA GLN A 229 30.34 18.76 2.39
C GLN A 229 31.21 17.79 1.58
N ARG A 230 31.03 16.47 1.77
CA ARG A 230 31.83 15.46 1.08
C ARG A 230 31.49 15.35 -0.40
N VAL A 231 30.23 15.55 -0.78
CA VAL A 231 29.82 15.55 -2.19
C VAL A 231 30.29 16.82 -2.89
N LEU A 232 30.26 17.98 -2.24
CA LEU A 232 30.82 19.22 -2.79
C LEU A 232 32.33 19.10 -3.07
N GLN A 233 33.08 18.48 -2.16
CA GLN A 233 34.51 18.19 -2.38
C GLN A 233 34.72 17.28 -3.61
N TRP A 234 33.85 16.28 -3.78
CA TRP A 234 33.91 15.37 -4.91
C TRP A 234 33.56 16.06 -6.23
N GLU A 235 32.55 16.92 -6.25
CA GLU A 235 32.18 17.74 -7.40
C GLU A 235 33.34 18.63 -7.84
N GLN A 236 33.94 19.38 -6.91
CA GLN A 236 35.09 20.24 -7.18
C GLN A 236 36.24 19.43 -7.77
N THR A 237 36.49 18.25 -7.22
CA THR A 237 37.52 17.33 -7.71
C THR A 237 37.19 16.83 -9.13
N ALA A 238 35.94 16.43 -9.38
CA ALA A 238 35.49 15.96 -10.69
C ALA A 238 35.53 17.06 -11.75
N HIS A 239 35.17 18.30 -11.37
CA HIS A 239 35.23 19.47 -12.26
C HIS A 239 36.67 19.73 -12.70
N LEU A 240 37.62 19.74 -11.76
CA LEU A 240 39.05 19.89 -12.04
C LEU A 240 39.56 18.78 -12.97
N TYR A 241 39.16 17.53 -12.75
CA TYR A 241 39.56 16.42 -13.63
C TYR A 241 38.94 16.54 -15.03
N LEU A 242 37.67 16.86 -15.15
CA LEU A 242 36.99 17.00 -16.45
C LEU A 242 37.51 18.20 -17.25
N GLU A 243 37.78 19.32 -16.60
CA GLU A 243 38.40 20.49 -17.22
C GLU A 243 39.81 20.17 -17.70
N SER A 244 40.62 19.49 -16.86
CA SER A 244 42.00 19.12 -17.23
C SER A 244 42.09 18.08 -18.35
N PHE A 245 41.15 17.12 -18.43
CA PHE A 245 41.20 16.04 -19.42
C PHE A 245 40.45 16.35 -20.72
N PHE A 246 39.34 17.10 -20.66
CA PHE A 246 38.44 17.28 -21.79
C PHE A 246 38.20 18.74 -22.18
N GLY A 247 38.71 19.72 -21.41
CA GLY A 247 38.48 21.15 -21.67
C GLY A 247 37.00 21.55 -21.62
N LEU A 248 36.16 20.72 -21.00
CA LEU A 248 34.71 20.86 -20.97
C LEU A 248 34.30 21.59 -19.69
N THR A 249 33.98 22.88 -19.80
CA THR A 249 33.35 23.64 -18.72
C THR A 249 31.84 23.40 -18.73
N TRP A 250 31.32 22.76 -17.69
CA TRP A 250 29.87 22.53 -17.55
C TRP A 250 29.28 23.67 -16.71
N GLY A 251 28.20 24.29 -17.19
CA GLY A 251 27.63 25.51 -16.58
C GLY A 251 27.11 25.30 -15.16
N GLU A 252 27.07 26.37 -14.36
CA GLU A 252 26.70 26.35 -12.93
C GLU A 252 25.38 25.62 -12.64
N SER A 253 24.37 25.78 -13.50
CA SER A 253 23.08 25.09 -13.35
C SER A 253 23.22 23.57 -13.44
N LEU A 254 24.05 23.06 -14.34
CA LEU A 254 24.18 21.64 -14.61
C LEU A 254 25.06 20.95 -13.55
N SER A 255 26.00 21.71 -12.97
CA SER A 255 26.74 21.33 -11.76
C SER A 255 25.79 21.07 -10.59
N TRP A 256 24.92 22.04 -10.28
CA TRP A 256 23.94 21.92 -9.19
C TRP A 256 23.03 20.68 -9.33
N TRP A 257 22.49 20.42 -10.53
CA TRP A 257 21.63 19.24 -10.76
C TRP A 257 22.36 17.91 -10.54
N SER A 258 23.61 17.81 -11.02
CA SER A 258 24.41 16.60 -10.92
C SER A 258 24.77 16.28 -9.46
N VAL A 259 25.14 17.32 -8.71
CA VAL A 259 25.50 17.25 -7.29
C VAL A 259 24.33 16.81 -6.44
N ASN A 260 23.20 17.51 -6.56
CA ASN A 260 22.02 17.20 -5.75
C ASN A 260 21.46 15.82 -6.08
N TRP A 261 21.48 15.41 -7.34
CA TRP A 261 21.10 14.05 -7.72
C TRP A 261 22.01 13.01 -7.08
N PHE A 262 23.32 13.23 -7.09
CA PHE A 262 24.29 12.31 -6.48
C PHE A 262 24.16 12.27 -4.95
N GLN A 263 23.95 13.41 -4.30
CA GLN A 263 23.67 13.48 -2.86
C GLN A 263 22.40 12.68 -2.51
N ASN A 264 21.32 12.89 -3.26
CA ASN A 264 20.06 12.17 -3.06
C ASN A 264 20.21 10.67 -3.32
N PHE A 265 20.96 10.29 -4.35
CA PHE A 265 21.27 8.88 -4.61
C PHE A 265 21.98 8.25 -3.41
N ILE A 266 23.06 8.86 -2.92
CA ILE A 266 23.81 8.33 -1.76
C ILE A 266 22.92 8.23 -0.52
N ARG A 267 22.11 9.26 -0.25
CA ARG A 267 21.17 9.28 0.89
C ARG A 267 20.12 8.18 0.78
N TYR A 268 19.67 7.86 -0.43
CA TYR A 268 18.61 6.87 -0.66
C TYR A 268 19.12 5.43 -0.60
N VAL A 269 20.39 5.17 -0.89
CA VAL A 269 20.92 3.79 -0.94
C VAL A 269 20.68 3.02 0.37
N PRO A 270 21.08 3.50 1.56
CA PRO A 270 20.84 2.78 2.80
C PRO A 270 19.35 2.54 3.07
N ASP A 271 18.53 3.58 2.90
CA ASP A 271 17.09 3.54 3.17
C ASP A 271 16.36 2.55 2.26
N LYS A 272 16.51 2.69 0.94
CA LYS A 272 15.82 1.83 -0.04
C LYS A 272 16.31 0.38 0.00
N THR A 273 17.59 0.17 0.33
CA THR A 273 18.14 -1.18 0.54
C THR A 273 17.51 -1.85 1.76
N MET A 274 17.42 -1.15 2.89
CA MET A 274 16.81 -1.69 4.11
C MET A 274 15.30 -1.91 3.93
N SER A 275 14.58 -0.98 3.32
CA SER A 275 13.16 -1.15 3.01
C SER A 275 12.89 -2.37 2.12
N ALA A 276 13.67 -2.57 1.05
CA ALA A 276 13.51 -3.74 0.19
C ALA A 276 13.86 -5.04 0.91
N ALA A 277 14.90 -5.05 1.75
CA ALA A 277 15.32 -6.21 2.52
C ALA A 277 14.27 -6.62 3.56
N ILE A 278 13.76 -5.68 4.36
CA ILE A 278 12.72 -5.95 5.37
C ILE A 278 11.44 -6.41 4.69
N ALA A 279 11.04 -5.79 3.57
CA ALA A 279 9.89 -6.21 2.79
C ALA A 279 10.01 -7.66 2.31
N LEU A 280 11.20 -8.07 1.85
CA LEU A 280 11.47 -9.45 1.43
C LEU A 280 11.34 -10.43 2.60
N VAL A 281 11.85 -10.07 3.78
CA VAL A 281 11.72 -10.90 4.99
C VAL A 281 10.25 -11.06 5.39
N VAL A 282 9.50 -9.96 5.43
CA VAL A 282 8.06 -9.98 5.75
C VAL A 282 7.28 -10.79 4.73
N LEU A 283 7.63 -10.70 3.44
CA LEU A 283 7.02 -11.49 2.40
C LEU A 283 7.25 -13.00 2.62
N LYS A 284 8.50 -13.39 2.85
CA LYS A 284 8.92 -14.80 2.93
C LYS A 284 8.41 -15.52 4.18
N TYR A 285 8.41 -14.84 5.33
CA TYR A 285 8.03 -15.44 6.61
C TYR A 285 6.60 -15.07 7.05
N GLY A 286 6.11 -13.90 6.65
CA GLY A 286 4.78 -13.41 7.03
C GLY A 286 3.68 -13.89 6.09
N TYR A 287 3.94 -14.00 4.78
CA TYR A 287 2.90 -14.24 3.77
C TYR A 287 3.28 -15.32 2.72
N PRO A 288 3.71 -16.52 3.13
CA PRO A 288 4.20 -17.53 2.18
C PRO A 288 3.12 -18.07 1.22
N LEU A 289 1.84 -18.03 1.60
CA LEU A 289 0.75 -18.41 0.70
C LEU A 289 0.58 -17.38 -0.42
N PHE A 290 0.77 -16.09 -0.10
CA PHE A 290 0.76 -15.04 -1.11
C PHE A 290 2.00 -15.12 -2.01
N GLU A 291 3.18 -15.45 -1.47
CA GLU A 291 4.36 -15.73 -2.30
C GLU A 291 4.06 -16.86 -3.31
N ARG A 292 3.54 -18.00 -2.85
CA ARG A 292 3.21 -19.15 -3.70
C ARG A 292 2.23 -18.81 -4.82
N GLU A 293 1.17 -18.08 -4.50
CA GLU A 293 0.11 -17.79 -5.46
C GLU A 293 0.43 -16.60 -6.38
N LEU A 294 1.03 -15.53 -5.84
CA LEU A 294 1.23 -14.26 -6.55
C LEU A 294 2.58 -14.14 -7.25
N ILE A 295 3.59 -14.89 -6.81
CA ILE A 295 4.93 -14.87 -7.40
C ILE A 295 5.21 -16.16 -8.15
N HIS A 296 4.93 -17.32 -7.54
CA HIS A 296 5.20 -18.61 -8.19
C HIS A 296 4.09 -19.07 -9.14
N GLY A 297 2.93 -18.40 -9.16
CA GLY A 297 1.83 -18.67 -10.08
C GLY A 297 0.94 -19.85 -9.66
N GLY A 298 1.02 -20.28 -8.40
CA GLY A 298 0.26 -21.43 -7.92
C GLY A 298 0.60 -22.74 -8.65
N PRO A 299 -0.34 -23.71 -8.72
CA PRO A 299 -0.11 -25.02 -9.34
C PRO A 299 0.10 -24.96 -10.86
N GLU A 300 -0.48 -23.96 -11.53
CA GLU A 300 -0.39 -23.80 -12.99
C GLU A 300 0.90 -23.07 -13.42
N GLY A 301 1.66 -22.53 -12.48
CA GLY A 301 2.94 -21.83 -12.73
C GLY A 301 2.80 -20.47 -13.42
N ALA A 302 1.59 -20.07 -13.82
CA ALA A 302 1.31 -18.80 -14.47
C ALA A 302 1.04 -17.70 -13.44
N ARG A 303 1.86 -16.64 -13.49
CA ARG A 303 1.74 -15.52 -12.55
C ARG A 303 0.49 -14.68 -12.81
N PRO A 304 -0.14 -14.11 -11.77
CA PRO A 304 -1.15 -13.08 -11.93
C PRO A 304 -0.63 -11.86 -12.71
N ASN A 305 -1.39 -11.46 -13.72
CA ASN A 305 -1.13 -10.27 -14.53
C ASN A 305 -1.85 -9.04 -13.95
N ASP A 306 -1.33 -7.86 -14.26
CA ASP A 306 -1.92 -6.58 -13.85
C ASP A 306 -3.24 -6.29 -14.60
N GLU A 307 -4.16 -5.61 -13.94
CA GLU A 307 -5.47 -5.27 -14.52
C GLU A 307 -5.44 -3.91 -15.20
N ARG A 308 -6.12 -3.80 -16.36
CA ARG A 308 -6.24 -2.55 -17.11
C ARG A 308 -6.85 -1.38 -16.32
N ILE A 309 -7.62 -1.68 -15.27
CA ILE A 309 -8.32 -0.68 -14.45
C ILE A 309 -7.37 -0.06 -13.40
N LEU A 310 -6.29 -0.75 -13.00
CA LEU A 310 -5.42 -0.28 -11.91
C LEU A 310 -4.72 1.06 -12.20
N PRO A 311 -4.17 1.33 -13.41
CA PRO A 311 -3.66 2.66 -13.73
C PRO A 311 -4.71 3.75 -13.59
N LEU A 312 -5.97 3.47 -13.98
CA LEU A 312 -7.07 4.43 -13.87
C LEU A 312 -7.47 4.69 -12.41
N VAL A 313 -7.46 3.66 -11.57
CA VAL A 313 -7.68 3.80 -10.12
C VAL A 313 -6.58 4.65 -9.49
N LEU A 314 -5.32 4.43 -9.86
CA LEU A 314 -4.22 5.29 -9.44
C LEU A 314 -4.45 6.75 -9.87
N GLY A 315 -4.88 6.98 -11.11
CA GLY A 315 -5.20 8.32 -11.60
C GLY A 315 -6.34 8.99 -10.84
N LEU A 316 -7.41 8.25 -10.55
CA LEU A 316 -8.53 8.75 -9.76
C LEU A 316 -8.09 9.16 -8.35
N LEU A 317 -7.25 8.34 -7.70
CA LEU A 317 -6.71 8.64 -6.38
C LEU A 317 -5.70 9.78 -6.40
N TYR A 318 -4.95 9.94 -7.49
CA TYR A 318 -3.95 10.99 -7.66
C TYR A 318 -4.55 12.34 -8.08
N ALA A 319 -5.75 12.36 -8.67
CA ALA A 319 -6.36 13.58 -9.17
C ALA A 319 -6.50 14.71 -8.12
N PRO A 320 -6.95 14.45 -6.88
CA PRO A 320 -6.96 15.47 -5.83
C PRO A 320 -5.55 15.97 -5.53
N SER A 321 -4.56 15.07 -5.50
CA SER A 321 -3.17 15.42 -5.25
C SER A 321 -2.59 16.32 -6.32
N PHE A 322 -2.84 15.96 -7.57
CA PHE A 322 -2.41 16.72 -8.73
C PHE A 322 -3.00 18.13 -8.75
N ALA A 323 -4.30 18.27 -8.44
CA ALA A 323 -4.96 19.56 -8.38
C ALA A 323 -4.26 20.47 -7.35
N THR A 324 -3.99 19.96 -6.15
CA THR A 324 -3.28 20.72 -5.10
C THR A 324 -1.85 21.09 -5.49
N LEU A 325 -1.10 20.17 -6.10
CA LEU A 325 0.29 20.39 -6.51
C LEU A 325 0.44 21.47 -7.59
N ILE A 326 -0.54 21.58 -8.50
CA ILE A 326 -0.55 22.62 -9.53
C ILE A 326 -1.08 23.94 -9.01
N SER A 327 -2.09 23.92 -8.12
CA SER A 327 -2.75 25.15 -7.67
C SER A 327 -1.98 25.91 -6.59
N SER A 328 -1.12 25.24 -5.83
CA SER A 328 -0.39 25.86 -4.72
C SER A 328 0.95 26.45 -5.17
N GLU A 329 1.16 27.72 -4.81
CA GLU A 329 2.43 28.44 -5.03
C GLU A 329 3.57 27.82 -4.23
N THR A 330 3.27 27.16 -3.12
CA THR A 330 4.27 26.53 -2.24
C THR A 330 5.01 25.37 -2.91
N TYR A 331 4.39 24.75 -3.92
CA TYR A 331 4.99 23.66 -4.70
C TYR A 331 5.57 24.12 -6.03
N GLY A 332 5.64 25.43 -6.27
CA GLY A 332 6.03 26.00 -7.56
C GLY A 332 5.16 25.47 -8.70
N GLY A 333 3.86 25.28 -8.45
CA GLY A 333 2.94 24.55 -9.34
C GLY A 333 2.95 25.02 -10.80
N THR A 334 3.12 26.32 -11.04
CA THR A 334 3.20 26.91 -12.39
C THR A 334 4.52 26.63 -13.11
N ALA A 335 5.65 26.57 -12.39
CA ALA A 335 6.97 26.31 -12.96
C ALA A 335 7.24 24.80 -13.11
N TYR A 336 6.78 24.01 -12.14
CA TYR A 336 7.02 22.56 -12.07
C TYR A 336 5.80 21.72 -12.48
N TRP A 337 4.80 22.29 -13.15
CA TRP A 337 3.64 21.54 -13.65
C TRP A 337 4.01 20.28 -14.47
N PRO A 338 5.09 20.24 -15.29
CA PRO A 338 5.44 19.03 -16.03
C PRO A 338 5.84 17.89 -15.10
N LEU A 339 6.53 18.20 -13.98
CA LEU A 339 6.91 17.24 -12.96
C LEU A 339 5.66 16.62 -12.32
N TRP A 340 4.70 17.47 -11.92
CA TRP A 340 3.43 17.04 -11.32
C TRP A 340 2.54 16.27 -12.31
N ALA A 341 2.70 16.51 -13.62
CA ALA A 341 1.99 15.79 -14.65
C ALA A 341 2.60 14.42 -15.02
N LEU A 342 3.84 14.12 -14.62
CA LEU A 342 4.51 12.85 -14.95
C LEU A 342 3.71 11.59 -14.57
N PRO A 343 3.05 11.50 -13.40
CA PRO A 343 2.24 10.32 -13.08
C PRO A 343 1.12 10.07 -14.08
N TRP A 344 0.52 11.12 -14.67
CA TRP A 344 -0.50 10.96 -15.71
C TRP A 344 0.05 10.33 -16.98
N LEU A 345 1.27 10.68 -17.39
CA LEU A 345 1.94 10.03 -18.51
C LEU A 345 2.16 8.54 -18.24
N LEU A 346 2.61 8.21 -17.03
CA LEU A 346 2.81 6.82 -16.59
C LEU A 346 1.48 6.05 -16.54
N ILE A 347 0.40 6.66 -16.04
CA ILE A 347 -0.95 6.08 -16.00
C ILE A 347 -1.46 5.80 -17.41
N LEU A 348 -1.36 6.77 -18.33
CA LEU A 348 -1.81 6.63 -19.71
C LEU A 348 -1.01 5.54 -20.44
N ALA A 349 0.33 5.59 -20.35
CA ALA A 349 1.19 4.57 -20.93
C ALA A 349 0.88 3.17 -20.38
N GLY A 350 0.66 3.06 -19.07
CA GLY A 350 0.25 1.83 -18.42
C GLY A 350 -1.10 1.30 -18.91
N TYR A 351 -2.10 2.16 -19.00
CA TYR A 351 -3.42 1.83 -19.50
C TYR A 351 -3.36 1.32 -20.95
N PHE A 352 -2.69 2.04 -21.85
CA PHE A 352 -2.54 1.62 -23.24
C PHE A 352 -1.76 0.31 -23.35
N ARG A 353 -0.67 0.17 -22.58
CA ARG A 353 0.10 -1.07 -22.57
C ARG A 353 -0.76 -2.28 -22.17
N LEU A 354 -1.55 -2.15 -21.10
CA LEU A 354 -2.44 -3.21 -20.63
C LEU A 354 -3.66 -3.41 -21.55
N ARG A 355 -4.08 -2.38 -22.28
CA ARG A 355 -5.19 -2.47 -23.24
C ARG A 355 -4.81 -3.24 -24.50
N TYR A 356 -3.57 -3.11 -24.97
CA TYR A 356 -3.09 -3.73 -26.21
C TYR A 356 -2.33 -5.04 -26.00
N TRP A 357 -1.53 -5.13 -24.93
CA TRP A 357 -0.71 -6.32 -24.62
C TRP A 357 -1.10 -7.01 -23.31
N GLY A 358 -2.14 -6.54 -22.62
CA GLY A 358 -2.63 -7.18 -21.40
C GLY A 358 -3.51 -8.40 -21.67
N PRO A 359 -3.73 -9.23 -20.64
CA PRO A 359 -4.57 -10.41 -20.73
C PRO A 359 -6.05 -10.06 -20.95
N GLY A 360 -6.78 -10.93 -21.64
CA GLY A 360 -8.22 -10.79 -21.81
C GLY A 360 -8.99 -10.87 -20.48
N GLU A 361 -10.10 -10.12 -20.37
CA GLU A 361 -10.88 -10.03 -19.13
C GLU A 361 -11.44 -11.37 -18.66
N ALA A 362 -11.84 -12.24 -19.60
CA ALA A 362 -12.33 -13.58 -19.29
C ALA A 362 -11.25 -14.42 -18.59
N ALA A 363 -10.01 -14.40 -19.12
CA ALA A 363 -8.89 -15.13 -18.54
C ALA A 363 -8.52 -14.61 -17.14
N LEU A 364 -8.51 -13.28 -16.97
CA LEU A 364 -8.29 -12.64 -15.67
C LEU A 364 -9.34 -13.08 -14.64
N ARG A 365 -10.62 -13.10 -15.03
CA ARG A 365 -11.72 -13.47 -14.14
C ARG A 365 -11.66 -14.93 -13.71
N THR A 366 -11.34 -15.84 -14.62
CA THR A 366 -11.16 -17.27 -14.30
C THR A 366 -10.00 -17.47 -13.33
N ALA A 367 -8.85 -16.83 -13.59
CA ALA A 367 -7.68 -16.91 -12.70
C ALA A 367 -7.98 -16.36 -11.30
N ARG A 368 -8.79 -15.30 -11.18
CA ARG A 368 -9.24 -14.78 -9.87
C ARG A 368 -10.12 -15.76 -9.12
N LEU A 369 -11.11 -16.35 -9.79
CA LEU A 369 -12.03 -17.31 -9.15
C LEU A 369 -11.28 -18.53 -8.62
N GLN A 370 -10.38 -19.10 -9.42
CA GLN A 370 -9.55 -20.23 -8.99
C GLN A 370 -8.68 -19.87 -7.77
N ARG A 371 -8.08 -18.68 -7.75
CA ARG A 371 -7.26 -18.24 -6.62
C ARG A 371 -8.09 -17.98 -5.37
N ALA A 372 -9.25 -17.35 -5.52
CA ALA A 372 -10.19 -17.12 -4.43
C ALA A 372 -10.61 -18.45 -3.78
N GLU A 373 -10.87 -19.48 -4.59
CA GLU A 373 -11.18 -20.82 -4.08
C GLU A 373 -10.00 -21.48 -3.35
N ARG A 374 -8.77 -21.26 -3.81
CA ARG A 374 -7.57 -21.78 -3.13
C ARG A 374 -7.36 -21.10 -1.78
N TYR A 375 -7.48 -19.78 -1.70
CA TYR A 375 -7.46 -19.07 -0.42
C TYR A 375 -8.61 -19.48 0.48
N ALA A 376 -9.83 -19.60 -0.05
CA ALA A 376 -10.97 -20.07 0.72
C ALA A 376 -10.71 -21.46 1.28
N ARG A 377 -10.11 -22.38 0.52
CA ARG A 377 -9.73 -23.72 1.01
C ARG A 377 -8.65 -23.65 2.11
N ALA A 378 -7.57 -22.91 1.88
CA ALA A 378 -6.50 -22.75 2.88
C ALA A 378 -7.01 -22.11 4.18
N LEU A 379 -7.90 -21.13 4.06
CA LEU A 379 -8.45 -20.40 5.20
C LEU A 379 -9.66 -21.11 5.86
N LYS A 380 -10.31 -22.07 5.20
CA LYS A 380 -11.47 -22.81 5.74
C LYS A 380 -11.11 -23.64 6.97
N ALA A 381 -9.87 -24.13 7.07
CA ALA A 381 -9.40 -24.90 8.21
C ALA A 381 -9.48 -24.10 9.53
N ILE A 382 -9.32 -22.78 9.47
CA ILE A 382 -9.34 -21.87 10.63
C ILE A 382 -10.77 -21.56 11.06
N GLY A 383 -11.72 -21.59 10.12
CA GLY A 383 -13.10 -21.20 10.34
C GLY A 383 -13.87 -22.12 11.30
N ARG A 384 -13.33 -23.31 11.58
CA ARG A 384 -13.97 -24.35 12.40
C ARG A 384 -13.45 -24.40 13.83
N GLU A 385 -12.43 -23.61 14.19
CA GLU A 385 -11.90 -23.62 15.55
C GLU A 385 -12.75 -22.75 16.49
N PRO A 386 -13.05 -23.21 17.72
CA PRO A 386 -13.86 -22.46 18.68
C PRO A 386 -13.23 -21.10 19.07
N SER A 387 -11.89 -21.02 19.04
CA SER A 387 -11.12 -19.79 19.19
C SER A 387 -11.50 -18.72 18.15
N HIS A 388 -11.88 -19.14 16.93
CA HIS A 388 -12.28 -18.22 15.89
C HIS A 388 -13.62 -17.55 16.18
N GLU A 389 -14.62 -18.32 16.62
CA GLU A 389 -15.92 -17.76 16.99
C GLU A 389 -15.81 -16.81 18.18
N PHE A 390 -14.99 -17.16 19.18
CA PHE A 390 -14.72 -16.30 20.32
C PHE A 390 -14.15 -14.95 19.88
N CYS A 391 -13.08 -14.97 19.08
CA CYS A 391 -12.43 -13.74 18.60
C CYS A 391 -13.39 -12.90 17.74
N LYS A 392 -14.20 -13.53 16.88
CA LYS A 392 -15.21 -12.83 16.06
C LYS A 392 -16.25 -12.10 16.91
N ARG A 393 -16.78 -12.76 17.95
CA ARG A 393 -17.77 -12.15 18.86
C ARG A 393 -17.15 -11.00 19.65
N LEU A 394 -15.93 -11.18 20.13
CA LEU A 394 -15.19 -10.15 20.85
C LEU A 394 -14.96 -8.92 19.97
N THR A 395 -14.41 -9.09 18.75
CA THR A 395 -14.22 -7.99 17.79
C THR A 395 -15.52 -7.26 17.50
N PHE A 396 -16.63 -7.98 17.31
CA PHE A 396 -17.93 -7.36 17.06
C PHE A 396 -18.39 -6.49 18.25
N MET A 397 -18.24 -6.99 19.48
CA MET A 397 -18.57 -6.22 20.68
C MET A 397 -17.64 -5.01 20.87
N THR A 398 -16.34 -5.14 20.57
CA THR A 398 -15.39 -4.02 20.58
C THR A 398 -15.78 -2.95 19.57
N LEU A 399 -16.23 -3.34 18.37
CA LEU A 399 -16.70 -2.39 17.36
C LEU A 399 -17.93 -1.63 17.84
N ILE A 400 -18.93 -2.32 18.41
CA ILE A 400 -20.12 -1.67 18.98
C ILE A 400 -19.72 -0.71 20.10
N ALA A 401 -18.88 -1.14 21.04
CA ALA A 401 -18.42 -0.31 22.14
C ALA A 401 -17.67 0.94 21.64
N SER A 402 -16.82 0.78 20.60
CA SER A 402 -16.08 1.88 19.99
C SER A 402 -17.00 2.88 19.28
N LEU A 403 -18.05 2.40 18.61
CA LEU A 403 -19.04 3.27 17.96
C LEU A 403 -19.85 4.04 18.99
N LEU A 404 -20.28 3.39 20.07
CA LEU A 404 -20.99 4.05 21.18
C LEU A 404 -20.13 5.13 21.83
N PHE A 405 -18.85 4.84 22.08
CA PHE A 405 -17.90 5.84 22.60
C PHE A 405 -17.73 7.02 21.65
N ALA A 406 -17.57 6.74 20.35
CA ALA A 406 -17.44 7.78 19.34
C ALA A 406 -18.68 8.67 19.19
N LEU A 407 -19.88 8.11 19.38
CA LEU A 407 -21.13 8.86 19.41
C LEU A 407 -21.24 9.80 20.63
N CYS A 408 -20.55 9.50 21.72
CA CYS A 408 -20.50 10.35 22.91
C CYS A 408 -19.45 11.46 22.82
N LEU A 409 -18.42 11.34 21.97
CA LEU A 409 -17.34 12.33 21.83
C LEU A 409 -17.81 13.75 21.44
N PRO A 410 -18.76 13.94 20.49
CA PRO A 410 -19.28 15.26 20.14
C PRO A 410 -19.96 15.99 21.31
N ILE A 411 -20.45 15.24 22.30
CA ILE A 411 -21.11 15.80 23.50
C ILE A 411 -20.05 16.24 24.52
N LEU A 412 -18.87 15.62 24.51
CA LEU A 412 -17.85 15.76 25.55
C LEU A 412 -16.69 16.68 25.18
N LEU A 413 -16.41 16.88 23.89
CA LEU A 413 -15.23 17.63 23.42
C LEU A 413 -15.57 18.61 22.31
N THR A 414 -14.96 19.79 22.38
CA THR A 414 -15.05 20.82 21.34
C THR A 414 -14.28 20.43 20.07
N ASP A 415 -13.12 19.78 20.21
CA ASP A 415 -12.28 19.26 19.10
C ASP A 415 -12.54 17.77 18.81
N PHE A 416 -13.80 17.34 18.87
CA PHE A 416 -14.14 15.92 18.85
C PHE A 416 -13.69 15.19 17.58
N TYR A 417 -13.63 15.86 16.42
CA TYR A 417 -13.26 15.22 15.15
C TYR A 417 -11.86 14.60 15.18
N ARG A 418 -10.86 15.33 15.70
CA ARG A 418 -9.47 14.85 15.79
C ARG A 418 -9.34 13.73 16.83
N ALA A 419 -10.02 13.87 17.96
CA ALA A 419 -10.05 12.84 19.00
C ALA A 419 -10.73 11.55 18.52
N THR A 420 -11.88 11.68 17.84
CA THR A 420 -12.66 10.57 17.27
C THR A 420 -11.87 9.84 16.20
N PHE A 421 -11.21 10.57 15.29
CA PHE A 421 -10.37 9.98 14.26
C PHE A 421 -9.19 9.20 14.87
N LYS A 422 -8.44 9.80 15.80
CA LYS A 422 -7.32 9.12 16.50
C LYS A 422 -7.80 7.87 17.24
N PHE A 423 -8.93 7.96 17.94
CA PHE A 423 -9.53 6.83 18.64
C PHE A 423 -9.87 5.69 17.66
N PHE A 424 -10.52 6.00 16.54
CA PHE A 424 -10.81 5.01 15.52
C PHE A 424 -9.54 4.41 14.90
N CYS A 425 -8.53 5.21 14.60
CA CYS A 425 -7.25 4.68 14.12
C CYS A 425 -6.61 3.70 15.09
N VAL A 426 -6.66 3.96 16.40
CA VAL A 426 -6.14 3.03 17.42
C VAL A 426 -6.98 1.75 17.48
N VAL A 427 -8.30 1.86 17.62
CA VAL A 427 -9.17 0.69 17.78
C VAL A 427 -9.19 -0.17 16.51
N TYR A 428 -9.47 0.44 15.35
CA TYR A 428 -9.51 -0.28 14.08
C TYR A 428 -8.12 -0.72 13.64
N GLY A 429 -7.07 0.07 13.92
CA GLY A 429 -5.69 -0.32 13.65
C GLY A 429 -5.28 -1.56 14.44
N PHE A 430 -5.62 -1.64 15.73
CA PHE A 430 -5.34 -2.82 16.54
C PHE A 430 -6.12 -4.05 16.05
N LEU A 431 -7.42 -3.89 15.76
CA LEU A 431 -8.24 -4.98 15.21
C LEU A 431 -7.70 -5.46 13.85
N LEU A 432 -7.21 -4.54 13.02
CA LEU A 432 -6.56 -4.85 11.75
C LEU A 432 -5.27 -5.66 11.95
N VAL A 433 -4.39 -5.27 12.88
CA VAL A 433 -3.17 -6.03 13.20
C VAL A 433 -3.51 -7.45 13.65
N VAL A 434 -4.49 -7.61 14.55
CA VAL A 434 -4.96 -8.94 14.99
C VAL A 434 -5.48 -9.77 13.81
N HIS A 435 -6.22 -9.15 12.89
CA HIS A 435 -6.71 -9.80 11.68
C HIS A 435 -5.56 -10.27 10.77
N LEU A 436 -4.55 -9.42 10.54
CA LEU A 436 -3.38 -9.74 9.72
C LEU A 436 -2.54 -10.87 10.33
N LEU A 437 -2.25 -10.80 11.63
CA LEU A 437 -1.52 -11.85 12.36
C LEU A 437 -2.24 -13.19 12.25
N ARG A 438 -3.56 -13.19 12.40
CA ARG A 438 -4.37 -14.40 12.23
C ARG A 438 -4.22 -14.99 10.83
N ILE A 439 -4.28 -14.16 9.78
CA ILE A 439 -4.10 -14.62 8.40
C ILE A 439 -2.69 -15.17 8.18
N SER A 440 -1.67 -14.49 8.69
CA SER A 440 -0.28 -14.95 8.58
C SER A 440 -0.07 -16.33 9.24
N ILE A 441 -0.49 -16.49 10.50
CA ILE A 441 -0.40 -17.77 11.23
C ILE A 441 -1.14 -18.88 10.50
N ALA A 442 -2.35 -18.57 10.05
CA ALA A 442 -3.16 -19.49 9.28
C ALA A 442 -2.50 -19.98 7.99
N GLN A 443 -1.91 -19.06 7.22
CA GLN A 443 -1.18 -19.40 6.01
C GLN A 443 -0.01 -20.33 6.33
N ASN A 444 0.77 -20.00 7.36
CA ASN A 444 1.90 -20.81 7.81
C ASN A 444 1.48 -22.24 8.20
N ILE A 445 0.40 -22.39 8.99
CA ILE A 445 -0.15 -23.70 9.38
C ILE A 445 -0.66 -24.47 8.15
N SER A 446 -1.35 -23.80 7.23
CA SER A 446 -1.91 -24.44 6.03
C SER A 446 -0.82 -25.01 5.12
N ILE A 447 0.33 -24.34 5.03
CA ILE A 447 1.46 -24.79 4.22
C ILE A 447 2.20 -25.93 4.93
N ALA A 448 2.39 -25.85 6.25
CA ALA A 448 3.00 -26.93 7.03
C ALA A 448 2.23 -28.25 6.83
N ARG A 449 0.90 -28.20 6.99
CA ARG A 449 0.01 -29.37 6.79
C ARG A 449 -0.08 -29.89 5.36
N ALA A 450 0.37 -29.12 4.36
CA ALA A 450 0.36 -29.55 2.96
C ALA A 450 1.69 -30.20 2.54
N ASN A 451 2.74 -30.06 3.37
CA ASN A 451 4.05 -30.66 3.17
C ASN A 451 4.25 -31.94 4.01
N ASP A 452 3.40 -32.15 5.01
CA ASP A 452 3.17 -33.44 5.69
C ASP A 452 2.21 -34.31 4.85
#